data_AF-A0A212CE83-F1
#
_entry.id   AF-A0A212CE83-F1
#
_cell.length_a   1.000
_cell.length_b   1.000
_cell.length_c   1.000
_cell.angle_alpha   90.00
_cell.angle_beta   90.00
_cell.angle_gamma   90.00
#
_symmetry.space_group_name_H-M   'P 1'
#
loop_
_entity.id
_entity.type
_entity.pdbx_description
1 polymer ?
#
loop_
_entity_poly.entity_id
_entity_poly.type
_entity_poly.pdbx_seq_one_letter_code
_entity_poly.pdbx_strand_id
1 'polypeptide(L)'
;MGLRRAQGPDGGLTASTYSYLGGFDASSNVLAGQLRGVPVAGTLAHSFVTSFSGSEVPPDPMLAPAAGQGSQVDLAASVEMWLERVCGHLGLGVQEPHRGERAAFVAYALAFPRAFQGLLDTYSVRRSGLPNFLAVALALQELGYQAVGVRLDSGDLLQQAREIRGVFRTAAAQ
;
A
#
# COMPACT_ATOMS: atom_id res chain seq x y z
N MET A 1 -9.50 -3.87 14.66
CA MET A 1 -10.68 -4.73 14.44
C MET A 1 -11.20 -4.45 13.03
N GLY A 2 -11.32 -5.48 12.20
CA GLY A 2 -11.75 -5.33 10.81
C GLY A 2 -13.24 -5.57 10.63
N LEU A 3 -13.93 -4.67 9.92
CA LEU A 3 -15.30 -4.86 9.51
C LEU A 3 -15.38 -5.58 8.17
N ARG A 4 -16.06 -6.74 8.14
CA ARG A 4 -16.44 -7.41 6.88
C ARG A 4 -17.90 -7.84 6.88
N ARG A 5 -18.41 -8.38 8.00
CA ARG A 5 -19.77 -8.93 8.12
C ARG A 5 -20.31 -8.76 9.55
N ALA A 6 -20.36 -7.53 10.04
CA ALA A 6 -20.94 -7.27 11.36
C ALA A 6 -22.47 -7.43 11.32
N GLN A 7 -23.07 -7.85 12.44
CA GLN A 7 -24.46 -8.26 12.49
C GLN A 7 -25.44 -7.08 12.55
N GLY A 8 -26.29 -6.95 11.53
CA GLY A 8 -27.35 -5.93 11.51
C GLY A 8 -26.81 -4.49 11.39
N PRO A 9 -27.69 -3.48 11.52
CA PRO A 9 -27.34 -2.09 11.29
C PRO A 9 -26.30 -1.56 12.30
N ASP A 10 -26.42 -1.94 13.57
CA ASP A 10 -25.56 -1.41 14.66
C ASP A 10 -24.42 -2.35 15.06
N GLY A 11 -24.38 -3.58 14.55
CA GLY A 11 -23.38 -4.56 14.97
C GLY A 11 -21.96 -4.13 14.67
N GLY A 12 -21.74 -3.34 13.61
CA GLY A 12 -20.41 -2.80 13.32
C GLY A 12 -19.94 -1.82 14.39
N LEU A 13 -20.83 -0.98 14.89
CA LEU A 13 -20.54 0.03 15.91
C LEU A 13 -20.23 -0.64 17.26
N THR A 14 -21.11 -1.54 17.70
CA THR A 14 -20.95 -2.23 18.99
C THR A 14 -19.72 -3.13 18.98
N ALA A 15 -19.53 -3.94 17.93
CA ALA A 15 -18.35 -4.80 17.81
C ALA A 15 -17.05 -4.00 17.84
N SER A 16 -16.96 -2.88 17.12
CA SER A 16 -15.77 -2.03 17.12
C SER A 16 -15.49 -1.42 18.49
N THR A 17 -16.53 -0.89 19.14
CA THR A 17 -16.43 -0.22 20.44
C THR A 17 -15.97 -1.19 21.52
N TYR A 18 -16.60 -2.36 21.62
CA TYR A 18 -16.27 -3.33 22.66
C TYR A 18 -15.00 -4.12 22.37
N SER A 19 -14.62 -4.30 21.09
CA SER A 19 -13.29 -4.83 20.77
C SER A 19 -12.18 -3.88 21.23
N TYR A 20 -12.38 -2.56 21.03
CA TYR A 20 -11.46 -1.54 21.53
C TYR A 20 -11.37 -1.56 23.07
N LEU A 21 -12.53 -1.59 23.76
CA LEU A 21 -12.58 -1.75 25.22
C LEU A 21 -11.86 -3.02 25.70
N GLY A 22 -12.00 -4.11 24.95
CA GLY A 22 -11.35 -5.40 25.23
C GLY A 22 -9.85 -5.44 24.95
N GLY A 23 -9.26 -4.37 24.42
CA GLY A 23 -7.82 -4.22 24.25
C GLY A 23 -7.31 -4.22 22.80
N PHE A 24 -8.18 -4.11 21.79
CA PHE A 24 -7.72 -3.84 20.42
C PHE A 24 -7.32 -2.37 20.28
N ASP A 25 -6.30 -2.07 19.48
CA ASP A 25 -5.77 -0.70 19.38
C ASP A 25 -6.59 0.25 18.47
N ALA A 26 -7.29 -0.29 17.48
CA ALA A 26 -8.00 0.49 16.46
C ALA A 26 -9.11 -0.31 15.77
N SER A 27 -9.99 0.36 15.01
CA SER A 27 -11.01 -0.25 14.15
C SER A 27 -11.07 0.40 12.76
N SER A 28 -11.55 -0.32 11.75
CA SER A 28 -11.89 0.29 10.44
C SER A 28 -13.23 1.03 10.44
N ASN A 29 -13.97 1.03 11.56
CA ASN A 29 -15.29 1.65 11.66
C ASN A 29 -15.22 3.16 11.93
N VAL A 30 -15.50 3.97 10.91
CA VAL A 30 -15.57 5.43 11.04
C VAL A 30 -16.66 5.92 11.98
N LEU A 31 -17.80 5.21 12.09
CA LEU A 31 -18.90 5.58 13.00
C LEU A 31 -18.49 5.39 14.47
N ALA A 32 -17.72 4.34 14.76
CA ALA A 32 -17.15 4.14 16.09
C ALA A 32 -16.11 5.23 16.42
N GLY A 33 -15.30 5.62 15.43
CA GLY A 33 -14.39 6.77 15.57
C GLY A 33 -15.14 8.07 15.85
N GLN A 34 -16.19 8.36 15.08
CA GLN A 34 -16.98 9.57 15.20
C GLN A 34 -17.73 9.66 16.55
N LEU A 35 -18.43 8.60 16.96
CA LEU A 35 -19.30 8.63 18.13
C LEU A 35 -18.58 8.33 19.44
N ARG A 36 -17.51 7.53 19.40
CA ARG A 36 -16.87 6.93 20.59
C ARG A 36 -15.36 7.18 20.66
N GLY A 37 -14.78 7.88 19.69
CA GLY A 37 -13.35 8.21 19.69
C GLY A 37 -12.43 7.00 19.51
N VAL A 38 -12.94 5.87 19.00
CA VAL A 38 -12.11 4.69 18.71
C VAL A 38 -11.12 5.05 17.59
N PRO A 39 -9.80 4.83 17.75
CA PRO A 39 -8.83 5.09 16.68
C PRO A 39 -9.19 4.36 15.39
N VAL A 40 -9.15 5.06 14.26
CA VAL A 40 -9.55 4.51 12.95
C VAL A 40 -8.34 4.12 12.11
N ALA A 41 -8.29 2.88 11.64
CA ALA A 41 -7.23 2.37 10.77
C ALA A 41 -7.72 1.26 9.82
N GLY A 42 -6.98 1.04 8.72
CA GLY A 42 -7.26 0.01 7.72
C GLY A 42 -7.81 0.58 6.42
N THR A 43 -6.94 0.79 5.44
CA THR A 43 -7.22 1.57 4.22
C THR A 43 -7.17 0.76 2.92
N LEU A 44 -6.60 -0.46 2.95
CA LEU A 44 -6.35 -1.26 1.75
C LEU A 44 -7.48 -2.26 1.44
N ALA A 45 -7.78 -2.43 0.15
CA ALA A 45 -8.77 -3.38 -0.37
C ALA A 45 -8.34 -4.00 -1.71
N HIS A 46 -8.54 -5.31 -1.88
CA HIS A 46 -8.25 -5.98 -3.15
C HIS A 46 -9.06 -5.41 -4.31
N SER A 47 -10.33 -5.05 -4.08
CA SER A 47 -11.20 -4.51 -5.13
C SER A 47 -10.64 -3.25 -5.79
N PHE A 48 -9.93 -2.42 -5.02
CA PHE A 48 -9.25 -1.24 -5.56
C PHE A 48 -8.09 -1.65 -6.47
N VAL A 49 -7.26 -2.62 -6.08
CA VAL A 49 -6.14 -3.07 -6.93
C VAL A 49 -6.66 -3.74 -8.21
N THR A 50 -7.68 -4.59 -8.10
CA THR A 50 -8.24 -5.34 -9.23
C THR A 50 -9.05 -4.49 -10.20
N SER A 51 -9.40 -3.24 -9.86
CA SER A 51 -10.12 -2.36 -10.78
C SER A 51 -9.23 -1.73 -11.85
N PHE A 52 -7.90 -1.90 -11.75
CA PHE A 52 -6.93 -1.35 -12.70
C PHE A 52 -6.49 -2.42 -13.70
N SER A 53 -6.59 -2.07 -14.98
CA SER A 53 -6.14 -2.85 -16.13
C SER A 53 -4.66 -2.63 -16.49
N GLY A 54 -4.07 -1.52 -16.03
CA GLY A 54 -2.71 -1.10 -16.33
C GLY A 54 -2.58 -0.16 -17.53
N SER A 55 -3.69 0.28 -18.11
CA SER A 55 -3.74 1.33 -19.15
C SER A 55 -4.19 2.69 -18.62
N GLU A 56 -4.49 2.77 -17.31
CA GLU A 56 -4.96 3.98 -16.67
C GLU A 56 -3.86 5.04 -16.65
N VAL A 57 -4.19 6.23 -17.16
CA VAL A 57 -3.36 7.42 -17.04
C VAL A 57 -4.06 8.33 -16.02
N PRO A 58 -3.44 8.61 -14.86
CA PRO A 58 -4.01 9.57 -13.93
C PRO A 58 -4.13 10.94 -14.62
N PRO A 59 -5.25 11.68 -14.45
CA PRO A 59 -5.42 12.99 -15.07
C PRO A 59 -4.29 13.97 -14.71
N ASP A 60 -3.75 13.84 -13.50
CA ASP A 60 -2.55 14.52 -13.06
C ASP A 60 -1.58 13.50 -12.43
N PRO A 61 -0.49 13.11 -13.13
CA PRO A 61 0.53 12.21 -12.60
C PRO A 61 1.55 12.91 -11.70
N MET A 62 1.44 14.23 -11.53
CA MET A 62 2.46 15.04 -10.89
C MET A 62 2.38 14.97 -9.37
N LEU A 63 3.51 14.67 -8.73
CA LEU A 63 3.63 14.69 -7.28
C LEU A 63 4.64 15.77 -6.86
N ALA A 64 4.20 16.63 -5.94
CA ALA A 64 5.06 17.67 -5.36
C ALA A 64 6.02 17.08 -4.31
N PRO A 65 7.27 17.56 -4.23
CA PRO A 65 8.21 17.16 -3.18
C PRO A 65 7.66 17.43 -1.77
N ALA A 66 7.98 16.57 -0.80
CA ALA A 66 7.47 16.64 0.57
C ALA A 66 7.88 17.93 1.31
N ALA A 67 9.00 18.53 0.92
CA ALA A 67 9.53 19.78 1.47
C ALA A 67 8.78 21.04 0.96
N GLY A 68 7.90 20.91 -0.05
CA GLY A 68 7.17 22.03 -0.64
C GLY A 68 8.01 22.95 -1.54
N GLN A 69 9.29 22.63 -1.75
CA GLN A 69 10.21 23.33 -2.65
C GLN A 69 10.66 22.38 -3.76
N GLY A 70 10.51 22.80 -5.02
CA GLY A 70 10.93 22.03 -6.20
C GLY A 70 9.85 21.87 -7.25
N SER A 71 10.26 21.44 -8.46
CA SER A 71 9.32 21.06 -9.52
C SER A 71 8.59 19.77 -9.16
N GLN A 72 7.31 19.69 -9.50
CA GLN A 72 6.60 18.42 -9.42
C GLN A 72 7.22 17.41 -10.39
N VAL A 73 7.13 16.13 -10.03
CA VAL A 73 7.65 15.02 -10.81
C VAL A 73 6.51 14.11 -11.21
N ASP A 74 6.54 13.61 -12.45
CA ASP A 74 5.65 12.53 -12.88
C ASP A 74 5.99 11.26 -12.10
N LEU A 75 5.13 10.91 -11.13
CA LEU A 75 5.37 9.78 -10.25
C LEU A 75 5.33 8.47 -11.05
N ALA A 76 4.42 8.33 -12.01
CA ALA A 76 4.29 7.11 -12.79
C ALA A 76 5.57 6.82 -13.60
N ALA A 77 6.13 7.85 -14.23
CA ALA A 77 7.39 7.75 -14.96
C ALA A 77 8.57 7.40 -14.05
N SER A 78 8.67 8.03 -12.86
CA SER A 78 9.70 7.69 -11.87
C SER A 78 9.61 6.24 -11.40
N VAL A 79 8.39 5.75 -11.18
CA VAL A 79 8.16 4.37 -10.76
C VAL A 79 8.58 3.34 -11.81
N GLU A 80 8.38 3.60 -13.11
CA GLU A 80 8.88 2.70 -14.16
C GLU A 80 10.42 2.63 -14.16
N MET A 81 11.12 3.75 -13.96
CA MET A 81 12.58 3.76 -13.83
C MET A 81 13.07 2.96 -12.62
N TRP A 82 12.39 3.10 -11.49
CA TRP A 82 12.71 2.33 -10.28
C TRP A 82 12.38 0.85 -10.41
N LEU A 83 11.33 0.50 -11.14
CA LEU A 83 10.94 -0.89 -11.37
C LEU A 83 12.06 -1.66 -12.08
N GLU A 84 12.71 -1.08 -13.08
CA GLU A 84 13.84 -1.71 -13.76
C GLU A 84 14.97 -2.07 -12.78
N ARG A 85 15.33 -1.13 -11.90
CA ARG A 85 16.37 -1.32 -10.87
C ARG A 85 15.96 -2.39 -9.86
N VAL A 86 14.72 -2.34 -9.38
CA VAL A 86 14.17 -3.30 -8.42
C VAL A 86 14.14 -4.71 -9.01
N CYS A 87 13.67 -4.86 -10.25
CA CYS A 87 13.66 -6.15 -10.93
C CYS A 87 15.07 -6.69 -11.15
N GLY A 88 16.03 -5.84 -11.51
CA GLY A 88 17.45 -6.21 -11.57
C GLY A 88 17.99 -6.72 -10.23
N HIS A 89 17.65 -6.06 -9.12
CA HIS A 89 18.04 -6.49 -7.77
C HIS A 89 17.39 -7.81 -7.34
N LEU A 90 16.12 -8.02 -7.70
CA LEU A 90 15.35 -9.20 -7.32
C LEU A 90 15.52 -10.39 -8.29
N GLY A 91 16.27 -10.22 -9.38
CA GLY A 91 16.44 -11.25 -10.42
C GLY A 91 15.16 -11.57 -11.18
N LEU A 92 14.32 -10.55 -11.41
CA LEU A 92 13.04 -10.67 -12.13
C LEU A 92 13.11 -9.96 -13.50
N GLY A 93 12.30 -10.43 -14.44
CA GLY A 93 12.00 -9.67 -15.66
C GLY A 93 11.09 -8.48 -15.37
N VAL A 94 11.37 -7.33 -15.98
CA VAL A 94 10.60 -6.07 -15.81
C VAL A 94 9.13 -6.22 -16.27
N GLN A 95 8.86 -7.19 -17.14
CA GLN A 95 7.53 -7.53 -17.64
C GLN A 95 6.69 -8.39 -16.67
N GLU A 96 7.29 -8.95 -15.61
CA GLU A 96 6.59 -9.84 -14.68
C GLU A 96 5.63 -9.11 -13.72
N PRO A 97 6.01 -7.97 -13.12
CA PRO A 97 5.12 -7.28 -12.19
C PRO A 97 3.88 -6.71 -12.88
N HIS A 98 2.71 -7.00 -12.31
CA HIS A 98 1.43 -6.69 -12.92
C HIS A 98 1.24 -5.17 -13.07
N ARG A 99 1.00 -4.70 -14.30
CA ARG A 99 0.87 -3.27 -14.61
C ARG A 99 -0.31 -2.62 -13.91
N GLY A 100 -1.46 -3.29 -13.84
CA GLY A 100 -2.63 -2.78 -13.11
C GLY A 100 -2.38 -2.63 -11.61
N GLU A 101 -1.58 -3.53 -11.01
CA GLU A 101 -1.26 -3.43 -9.58
C GLU A 101 -0.33 -2.23 -9.33
N ARG A 102 0.62 -1.99 -10.24
CA ARG A 102 1.47 -0.81 -10.23
C ARG A 102 0.66 0.48 -10.38
N ALA A 103 -0.26 0.54 -11.35
CA ALA A 103 -1.13 1.70 -11.55
C ALA A 103 -1.97 2.00 -10.30
N ALA A 104 -2.51 0.97 -9.65
CA ALA A 104 -3.23 1.11 -8.38
C ALA A 104 -2.34 1.69 -7.27
N PHE A 105 -1.09 1.22 -7.14
CA PHE A 105 -0.16 1.73 -6.13
C PHE A 105 0.26 3.18 -6.41
N VAL A 106 0.51 3.54 -7.67
CA VAL A 106 0.77 4.94 -8.06
C VAL A 106 -0.42 5.82 -7.73
N ALA A 107 -1.64 5.40 -8.10
CA ALA A 107 -2.86 6.14 -7.77
C ALA A 107 -3.04 6.33 -6.25
N TYR A 108 -2.76 5.27 -5.47
CA TYR A 108 -2.79 5.35 -4.01
C TYR A 108 -1.73 6.29 -3.46
N ALA A 109 -0.52 6.27 -4.02
CA ALA A 109 0.59 7.13 -3.63
C ALA A 109 0.34 8.61 -3.96
N LEU A 110 -0.29 8.92 -5.09
CA LEU A 110 -0.70 10.29 -5.44
C LEU A 110 -1.71 10.84 -4.43
N ALA A 111 -2.68 10.02 -4.00
CA ALA A 111 -3.68 10.41 -3.02
C ALA A 111 -3.12 10.48 -1.58
N PHE A 112 -2.22 9.56 -1.22
CA PHE A 112 -1.72 9.38 0.15
C PHE A 112 -0.18 9.29 0.21
N PRO A 113 0.58 10.30 -0.26
CA PRO A 113 2.03 10.19 -0.39
C PRO A 113 2.74 10.03 0.96
N ARG A 114 2.19 10.63 2.03
CA ARG A 114 2.72 10.50 3.41
C ARG A 114 2.25 9.24 4.14
N ALA A 115 1.30 8.51 3.55
CA ALA A 115 0.66 7.34 4.18
C ALA A 115 0.59 6.13 3.23
N PHE A 116 1.51 6.08 2.26
CA PHE A 116 1.52 5.05 1.23
C PHE A 116 1.68 3.66 1.83
N GLN A 117 0.81 2.74 1.42
CA GLN A 117 0.82 1.34 1.84
C GLN A 117 0.55 0.43 0.64
N GLY A 118 1.14 -0.77 0.63
CA GLY A 118 0.99 -1.74 -0.46
C GLY A 118 0.26 -3.01 -0.05
N LEU A 119 -0.72 -3.46 -0.86
CA LEU A 119 -1.38 -4.76 -0.71
C LEU A 119 -0.73 -5.78 -1.64
N LEU A 120 0.10 -6.68 -1.09
CA LEU A 120 1.10 -7.41 -1.91
C LEU A 120 0.57 -8.70 -2.54
N ASP A 121 -0.54 -9.23 -2.06
CA ASP A 121 -1.00 -10.58 -2.39
C ASP A 121 -2.23 -10.61 -3.30
N THR A 122 -2.43 -9.57 -4.13
CA THR A 122 -3.51 -9.58 -5.13
C THR A 122 -3.20 -10.56 -6.27
N TYR A 123 -1.95 -10.62 -6.73
CA TYR A 123 -1.50 -11.54 -7.78
C TYR A 123 -0.39 -12.49 -7.28
N SER A 124 0.82 -11.96 -7.12
CA SER A 124 1.97 -12.71 -6.60
C SER A 124 2.82 -11.79 -5.75
N VAL A 125 3.00 -12.15 -4.48
CA VAL A 125 3.82 -11.35 -3.55
C VAL A 125 5.23 -11.15 -4.09
N ARG A 126 5.91 -12.22 -4.49
CA ARG A 126 7.33 -12.14 -4.90
C ARG A 126 7.53 -11.58 -6.31
N ARG A 127 6.65 -11.92 -7.26
CA ARG A 127 6.83 -11.57 -8.68
C ARG A 127 6.09 -10.30 -9.11
N SER A 128 5.20 -9.77 -8.27
CA SER A 128 4.35 -8.62 -8.61
C SER A 128 4.23 -7.60 -7.47
N GLY A 129 3.61 -7.98 -6.35
CA GLY A 129 3.25 -7.04 -5.29
C GLY A 129 4.47 -6.37 -4.66
N LEU A 130 5.48 -7.16 -4.28
CA LEU A 130 6.72 -6.67 -3.68
C LEU A 130 7.55 -5.79 -4.63
N PRO A 131 7.85 -6.20 -5.89
CA PRO A 131 8.58 -5.33 -6.82
C PRO A 131 7.82 -4.03 -7.12
N ASN A 132 6.50 -4.10 -7.33
CA ASN A 132 5.68 -2.89 -7.54
C ASN A 132 5.70 -1.97 -6.31
N PHE A 133 5.59 -2.52 -5.09
CA PHE A 133 5.65 -1.74 -3.86
C PHE A 133 7.01 -1.04 -3.70
N LEU A 134 8.11 -1.78 -3.90
CA LEU A 134 9.46 -1.22 -3.78
C LEU A 134 9.70 -0.11 -4.80
N ALA A 135 9.26 -0.29 -6.05
CA ALA A 135 9.39 0.73 -7.09
C ALA A 135 8.67 2.04 -6.69
N VAL A 136 7.44 1.95 -6.18
CA VAL A 136 6.68 3.12 -5.70
C VAL A 136 7.29 3.72 -4.44
N ALA A 137 7.71 2.89 -3.48
CA ALA A 137 8.30 3.36 -2.23
C ALA A 137 9.62 4.12 -2.45
N LEU A 138 10.47 3.64 -3.36
CA LEU A 138 11.74 4.28 -3.69
C LEU A 138 11.52 5.59 -4.47
N ALA A 139 10.59 5.61 -5.43
CA ALA A 139 10.21 6.85 -6.13
C ALA A 139 9.65 7.91 -5.16
N LEU A 140 8.85 7.50 -4.18
CA LEU A 140 8.36 8.38 -3.12
C LEU A 140 9.49 8.91 -2.23
N GLN A 141 10.48 8.06 -1.93
CA GLN A 141 11.63 8.42 -1.11
C GLN A 141 12.49 9.50 -1.76
N GLU A 142 12.68 9.48 -3.08
CA GLU A 142 13.38 10.56 -3.81
C GLU A 142 12.68 11.92 -3.65
N LEU A 143 11.36 11.91 -3.48
CA LEU A 143 10.55 13.11 -3.24
C LEU A 143 10.45 13.47 -1.74
N GLY A 144 11.14 12.74 -0.87
CA GLY A 144 11.14 12.96 0.58
C GLY A 144 9.94 12.39 1.33
N TYR A 145 9.15 11.51 0.69
CA TYR A 145 8.08 10.77 1.36
C TYR A 145 8.58 9.42 1.87
N GLN A 146 7.86 8.84 2.83
CA GLN A 146 8.17 7.51 3.37
C GLN A 146 6.95 6.61 3.26
N ALA A 147 7.16 5.41 2.71
CA ALA A 147 6.17 4.36 2.74
C ALA A 147 5.91 3.90 4.18
N VAL A 148 4.67 3.64 4.53
CA VAL A 148 4.25 3.31 5.91
C VAL A 148 4.20 1.80 6.15
N GLY A 149 3.78 1.01 5.17
CA GLY A 149 3.65 -0.43 5.39
C GLY A 149 3.12 -1.25 4.22
N VAL A 150 3.01 -2.55 4.46
CA VAL A 150 2.49 -3.53 3.50
C VAL A 150 1.50 -4.48 4.16
N ARG A 151 0.63 -5.10 3.36
CA ARG A 151 -0.39 -6.04 3.81
C ARG A 151 -0.36 -7.36 3.03
N LEU A 152 -0.62 -8.44 3.75
CA LEU A 152 -0.81 -9.81 3.26
C LEU A 152 -2.09 -10.38 3.88
N ASP A 153 -2.93 -11.02 3.07
CA ASP A 153 -4.17 -11.68 3.49
C ASP A 153 -4.16 -13.21 3.20
N SER A 154 -3.13 -13.75 2.51
CA SER A 154 -3.02 -15.16 2.11
C SER A 154 -1.58 -15.71 2.14
N GLY A 155 -1.46 -17.05 2.19
CA GLY A 155 -0.17 -17.77 2.24
C GLY A 155 0.32 -18.10 3.66
N ASP A 156 1.59 -18.52 3.78
CA ASP A 156 2.26 -18.61 5.08
C ASP A 156 2.75 -17.21 5.49
N LEU A 157 1.90 -16.52 6.24
CA LEU A 157 2.12 -15.14 6.64
C LEU A 157 3.40 -14.96 7.47
N LEU A 158 3.76 -15.93 8.31
CA LEU A 158 4.95 -15.83 9.15
C LEU A 158 6.21 -15.95 8.31
N GLN A 159 6.23 -16.92 7.39
CA GLN A 159 7.33 -17.09 6.45
C GLN A 159 7.47 -15.85 5.55
N GLN A 160 6.38 -15.43 4.90
CA GLN A 160 6.38 -14.29 3.99
C GLN A 160 6.80 -13.00 4.70
N ALA A 161 6.38 -12.77 5.94
CA ALA A 161 6.80 -11.60 6.71
C ALA A 161 8.33 -11.59 6.94
N ARG A 162 8.94 -12.74 7.25
CA ARG A 162 10.40 -12.85 7.43
C ARG A 162 11.15 -12.60 6.14
N GLU A 163 10.67 -13.17 5.04
CA GLU A 163 11.29 -13.00 3.71
C GLU A 163 11.19 -11.54 3.22
N ILE A 164 10.01 -10.93 3.29
CA ILE A 164 9.80 -9.52 2.92
C ILE A 164 10.70 -8.62 3.75
N ARG A 165 10.82 -8.87 5.06
CA ARG A 165 11.73 -8.09 5.91
C ARG A 165 13.20 -8.26 5.50
N GLY A 166 13.59 -9.45 5.04
CA GLY A 166 14.91 -9.70 4.45
C GLY A 166 15.15 -8.82 3.23
N VAL A 167 14.22 -8.80 2.28
CA VAL A 167 14.30 -7.97 1.07
C VAL A 167 14.33 -6.47 1.41
N PHE A 168 13.52 -6.00 2.36
CA PHE A 168 13.55 -4.59 2.78
C PHE A 168 14.92 -4.18 3.35
N ARG A 169 15.60 -5.07 4.07
CA ARG A 169 16.95 -4.80 4.58
C ARG A 169 17.98 -4.72 3.46
N THR A 170 17.90 -5.57 2.44
CA THR A 170 18.84 -5.54 1.33
C THR A 170 18.60 -4.35 0.40
N ALA A 171 17.34 -4.00 0.16
CA ALA A 171 16.97 -2.85 -0.66
C ALA A 171 17.33 -1.52 -0.01
N ALA A 172 17.21 -1.40 1.32
CA ALA A 172 17.57 -0.18 2.05
C ALA A 172 19.08 0.04 2.24
N ALA A 173 19.90 -0.99 1.99
CA ALA A 173 21.36 -0.92 2.14
C ALA A 173 22.09 -0.45 0.86
N GLN A 174 21.34 -0.13 -0.20
CA GLN A 174 21.83 0.33 -1.49
C GLN A 174 21.41 1.78 -1.72
#